data_AF-A0A7V4SPV8-F1
#
_entry.id   AF-A0A7V4SPV8-F1
#
_cell.length_a   1.000
_cell.length_b   1.000
_cell.length_c   1.000
_cell.angle_alpha   90.00
_cell.angle_beta   90.00
_cell.angle_gamma   90.00
#
_symmetry.space_group_name_H-M   'P 1'
#
loop_
_entity.id
_entity.type
_entity.pdbx_description
1 polymer ?
#
loop_
_entity_poly.entity_id
_entity_poly.type
_entity_poly.pdbx_seq_one_letter_code
_entity_poly.pdbx_strand_id
1 'polypeptide(L)'
;MDEALLRIEPAQVPVVVGGVRNFGWVQEGALARGEQPLFDPDAYAGLRAAGIGHVLSLREEGEGAGEVVGRWLPTYSAALERAICQQAGLGFLHLPCTDGRAPDPEGLAVALGAIEAAAGRGEAVFVHCMAGVGRTGIVAAAWLLAQGSSGEEAARHFLAFMEGMRSGQAALGEDQSGFWEGHAIRGQWWILQQVAAALGSPIGLGFGWLSPLQPAYARGWDEGYRRTLAPWRRSQRG
;
A
#
# COMPACT_ATOMS: atom_id res chain seq x y z
N MET A 1 16.00 -11.02 -23.47
CA MET A 1 15.18 -10.71 -22.29
C MET A 1 13.85 -11.37 -22.54
N ASP A 2 13.55 -12.43 -21.80
CA ASP A 2 12.48 -13.36 -22.14
C ASP A 2 11.10 -12.74 -21.79
N GLU A 3 10.32 -12.39 -22.81
CA GLU A 3 8.96 -11.87 -22.68
C GLU A 3 8.01 -12.87 -21.96
N ALA A 4 8.39 -14.15 -21.85
CA ALA A 4 7.58 -15.16 -21.19
C ALA A 4 7.51 -15.00 -19.65
N LEU A 5 8.48 -14.33 -19.02
CA LEU A 5 8.46 -14.02 -17.57
C LEU A 5 7.58 -12.80 -17.23
N LEU A 6 7.04 -12.11 -18.25
CA LEU A 6 6.10 -10.99 -18.12
C LEU A 6 4.63 -11.42 -18.27
N ARG A 7 4.31 -12.73 -18.34
CA ARG A 7 2.93 -13.20 -18.17
C ARG A 7 2.55 -13.17 -16.70
N ILE A 8 2.40 -11.93 -16.24
CA ILE A 8 1.85 -11.55 -14.94
C ILE A 8 0.36 -11.90 -15.02
N GLU A 9 -0.11 -12.87 -14.24
CA GLU A 9 -1.52 -12.83 -13.81
C GLU A 9 -1.70 -11.43 -13.22
N PRO A 10 -2.49 -10.55 -13.85
CA PRO A 10 -2.55 -9.16 -13.43
C PRO A 10 -2.89 -9.13 -11.94
N ALA A 11 -2.17 -8.30 -11.18
CA ALA A 11 -2.74 -7.81 -9.92
C ALA A 11 -4.17 -7.39 -10.26
N GLN A 12 -5.17 -7.89 -9.51
CA GLN A 12 -6.58 -7.74 -9.86
C GLN A 12 -6.84 -6.34 -10.39
N VAL A 13 -7.42 -6.25 -11.60
CA VAL A 13 -7.69 -4.97 -12.25
C VAL A 13 -8.43 -4.10 -11.24
N PRO A 14 -7.92 -2.90 -10.90
CA PRO A 14 -8.57 -2.07 -9.91
C PRO A 14 -10.02 -1.80 -10.33
N VAL A 15 -10.93 -1.94 -9.37
CA VAL A 15 -12.36 -1.68 -9.55
C VAL A 15 -12.76 -0.46 -8.74
N VAL A 16 -13.98 0.03 -8.97
CA VAL A 16 -14.55 1.10 -8.15
C VAL A 16 -15.38 0.50 -7.03
N VAL A 17 -15.00 0.77 -5.78
CA VAL A 17 -15.77 0.37 -4.59
C VAL A 17 -15.93 1.59 -3.69
N GLY A 18 -17.15 1.95 -3.33
CA GLY A 18 -17.40 3.13 -2.48
C GLY A 18 -16.78 4.41 -3.05
N GLY A 19 -16.75 4.56 -4.38
CA GLY A 19 -16.11 5.70 -5.04
C GLY A 19 -14.57 5.68 -5.05
N VAL A 20 -13.89 4.76 -4.37
CA VAL A 20 -12.43 4.54 -4.48
C VAL A 20 -12.13 3.99 -5.87
N ARG A 21 -11.44 4.77 -6.72
CA ARG A 21 -11.31 4.43 -8.15
C ARG A 21 -10.29 3.35 -8.46
N ASN A 22 -9.33 3.16 -7.58
CA ASN A 22 -8.27 2.16 -7.70
C ASN A 22 -8.33 1.15 -6.55
N PHE A 23 -9.54 0.77 -6.12
CA PHE A 23 -9.69 -0.30 -5.15
C PHE A 23 -9.17 -1.61 -5.74
N GLY A 24 -8.33 -2.34 -5.01
CA GLY A 24 -7.89 -3.68 -5.41
C GLY A 24 -7.67 -4.57 -4.20
N TRP A 25 -8.07 -5.84 -4.31
CA TRP A 25 -7.71 -6.82 -3.30
C TRP A 25 -6.23 -7.17 -3.43
N VAL A 26 -5.56 -7.13 -2.28
CA VAL A 26 -4.24 -7.74 -2.11
C VAL A 26 -4.41 -9.22 -1.81
N GLN A 27 -5.37 -9.53 -0.93
CA GLN A 27 -5.86 -10.87 -0.66
C GLN A 27 -7.34 -10.75 -0.27
N GLU A 28 -8.21 -11.39 -1.03
CA GLU A 28 -9.65 -11.34 -0.78
C GLU A 28 -10.00 -11.84 0.62
N GLY A 29 -10.88 -11.11 1.30
CA GLY A 29 -11.29 -11.40 2.69
C GLY A 29 -10.26 -11.04 3.77
N ALA A 30 -9.05 -10.56 3.41
CA ALA A 30 -8.04 -10.17 4.39
C ALA A 30 -7.55 -8.72 4.20
N LEU A 31 -7.16 -8.35 2.98
CA LEU A 31 -6.57 -7.04 2.70
C LEU A 31 -6.96 -6.51 1.33
N ALA A 32 -7.52 -5.31 1.30
CA ALA A 32 -7.70 -4.47 0.13
C ALA A 32 -6.89 -3.17 0.26
N ARG A 33 -6.62 -2.52 -0.87
CA ARG A 33 -5.89 -1.25 -0.94
C ARG A 33 -6.55 -0.28 -1.90
N GLY A 34 -6.28 1.02 -1.74
CA GLY A 34 -6.69 2.03 -2.70
C GLY A 34 -6.30 3.46 -2.30
N GLU A 35 -6.74 4.42 -3.10
CA GLU A 35 -6.73 5.85 -2.78
C GLU A 35 -7.62 6.14 -1.57
N GLN A 36 -7.45 7.33 -1.00
CA GLN A 36 -8.33 7.78 0.06
C GLN A 36 -9.79 7.83 -0.44
N PRO A 37 -10.74 7.21 0.29
CA PRO A 37 -12.16 7.43 0.06
C PRO A 37 -12.48 8.91 0.32
N LEU A 38 -13.42 9.47 -0.44
CA LEU A 38 -13.95 10.78 -0.08
C LEU A 38 -14.56 10.70 1.33
N PHE A 39 -14.49 11.79 2.09
CA PHE A 39 -15.14 11.91 3.41
C PHE A 39 -16.66 12.02 3.26
N ASP A 40 -17.24 10.96 2.70
CA ASP A 40 -18.62 10.75 2.33
C ASP A 40 -19.08 9.42 2.94
N PRO A 41 -20.11 9.40 3.81
CA PRO A 41 -20.62 8.17 4.41
C PRO A 41 -20.93 7.05 3.42
N ASP A 42 -21.41 7.38 2.21
CA ASP A 42 -21.75 6.37 1.19
C ASP A 42 -20.50 5.64 0.67
N ALA A 43 -19.35 6.32 0.62
CA ALA A 43 -18.08 5.71 0.25
C ALA A 43 -17.69 4.59 1.23
N TYR A 44 -17.79 4.87 2.53
CA TYR A 44 -17.46 3.90 3.58
C TYR A 44 -18.51 2.80 3.72
N ALA A 45 -19.79 3.11 3.50
CA ALA A 45 -20.84 2.10 3.40
C ALA A 45 -20.58 1.13 2.23
N GLY A 46 -20.10 1.65 1.10
CA GLY A 46 -19.65 0.84 -0.04
C GLY A 46 -18.49 -0.11 0.30
N LEU A 47 -17.48 0.37 1.05
CA LEU A 47 -16.39 -0.47 1.55
C LEU A 47 -16.94 -1.56 2.49
N ARG A 48 -17.84 -1.20 3.41
CA ARG A 48 -18.47 -2.16 4.34
C ARG A 48 -19.25 -3.24 3.60
N ALA A 49 -19.98 -2.87 2.55
CA ALA A 49 -20.75 -3.80 1.71
C ALA A 49 -19.84 -4.74 0.90
N ALA A 50 -18.62 -4.30 0.56
CA ALA A 50 -17.61 -5.13 -0.09
C ALA A 50 -16.88 -6.11 0.86
N GLY A 51 -17.26 -6.17 2.13
CA GLY A 51 -16.65 -7.07 3.12
C GLY A 51 -15.46 -6.48 3.88
N ILE A 52 -15.18 -5.18 3.72
CA ILE A 52 -14.23 -4.48 4.58
C ILE A 52 -14.85 -4.34 5.97
N GLY A 53 -14.12 -4.77 7.00
CA GLY A 53 -14.48 -4.54 8.39
C GLY A 53 -13.73 -3.36 9.01
N HIS A 54 -12.52 -3.05 8.53
CA HIS A 54 -11.65 -2.02 9.12
C HIS A 54 -10.98 -1.16 8.04
N VAL A 55 -10.82 0.13 8.31
CA VAL A 55 -10.01 1.05 7.50
C VAL A 55 -8.69 1.35 8.22
N LEU A 56 -7.58 1.25 7.50
CA LEU A 56 -6.25 1.62 7.97
C LEU A 56 -5.73 2.79 7.11
N SER A 57 -5.66 3.97 7.71
CA SER A 57 -5.11 5.15 7.05
C SER A 57 -3.65 5.38 7.40
N LEU A 58 -2.85 5.61 6.35
CA LEU A 58 -1.42 5.94 6.44
C LEU A 58 -1.14 7.45 6.31
N ARG A 59 -2.16 8.28 6.14
CA ARG A 59 -1.98 9.74 5.99
C ARG A 59 -1.68 10.41 7.33
N GLU A 60 -0.82 11.42 7.35
CA GLU A 60 -0.59 12.23 8.56
C GLU A 60 -1.77 13.16 8.82
N GLU A 61 -2.13 13.42 10.08
CA GLU A 61 -3.14 14.43 10.41
C GLU A 61 -2.73 15.78 9.81
N GLY A 62 -3.64 16.43 9.08
CA GLY A 62 -3.35 17.69 8.40
C GLY A 62 -2.49 17.55 7.14
N GLU A 63 -2.21 16.33 6.66
CA GLU A 63 -1.60 16.13 5.35
C GLU A 63 -2.45 16.85 4.29
N GLY A 64 -1.80 17.73 3.52
CA GLY A 64 -2.47 18.72 2.68
C GLY A 64 -3.41 18.11 1.65
N ALA A 65 -4.35 18.94 1.18
CA ALA A 65 -5.15 18.64 0.01
C ALA A 65 -4.25 18.45 -1.21
N GLY A 66 -4.69 17.60 -2.14
CA GLY A 66 -3.92 17.27 -3.34
C GLY A 66 -4.77 16.60 -4.39
N GLU A 67 -4.29 16.64 -5.63
CA GLU A 67 -4.96 16.01 -6.75
C GLU A 67 -4.38 14.61 -6.99
N VAL A 68 -5.27 13.64 -7.17
CA VAL A 68 -4.94 12.28 -7.61
C VAL A 68 -5.69 12.03 -8.91
N VAL A 69 -4.99 12.05 -10.05
CA VAL A 69 -5.53 11.73 -11.38
C VAL A 69 -6.86 12.46 -11.63
N GLY A 70 -6.86 13.79 -11.72
CA GLY A 70 -8.08 14.57 -11.99
C GLY A 70 -9.06 14.71 -10.83
N ARG A 71 -8.79 14.10 -9.65
CA ARG A 71 -9.66 14.19 -8.47
C ARG A 71 -8.96 14.90 -7.34
N TRP A 72 -9.57 16.00 -6.90
CA TRP A 72 -9.16 16.70 -5.69
C TRP A 72 -9.55 15.93 -4.43
N LEU A 73 -8.57 15.68 -3.56
CA LEU A 73 -8.77 15.13 -2.22
C LEU A 73 -8.52 16.22 -1.18
N PRO A 74 -9.37 16.33 -0.14
CA PRO A 74 -9.21 17.35 0.88
C PRO A 74 -7.99 17.10 1.77
N THR A 75 -7.63 18.12 2.56
CA THR A 75 -6.71 17.96 3.69
C THR A 75 -7.23 16.85 4.59
N TYR A 76 -6.33 15.95 4.95
CA TYR A 76 -6.69 14.76 5.69
C TYR A 76 -7.01 15.06 7.16
N SER A 77 -8.07 14.44 7.68
CA SER A 77 -8.37 14.40 9.10
C SER A 77 -8.78 12.99 9.55
N ALA A 78 -7.96 12.39 10.40
CA ALA A 78 -8.22 11.10 11.02
C ALA A 78 -9.41 11.14 11.96
N ALA A 79 -9.69 12.29 12.59
CA ALA A 79 -10.87 12.45 13.43
C ALA A 79 -12.17 12.35 12.61
N LEU A 80 -12.19 12.99 11.43
CA LEU A 80 -13.33 12.91 10.52
C LEU A 80 -13.48 11.50 9.94
N GLU A 81 -12.40 10.89 9.46
CA GLU A 81 -12.45 9.52 8.94
C GLU A 81 -12.92 8.51 10.00
N ARG A 82 -12.43 8.64 11.25
CA ARG A 82 -12.88 7.82 12.36
C ARG A 82 -14.38 7.93 12.58
N ALA A 83 -14.92 9.14 12.57
CA ALA A 83 -16.35 9.37 12.77
C ALA A 83 -17.18 8.73 11.64
N ILE A 84 -16.73 8.85 10.39
CA ILE A 84 -17.44 8.25 9.24
C ILE A 84 -17.33 6.72 9.27
N CYS A 85 -16.16 6.16 9.57
CA CYS A 85 -15.99 4.72 9.77
C CYS A 85 -16.95 4.21 10.85
N GLN A 86 -17.04 4.90 11.99
CA GLN A 86 -17.96 4.53 13.06
C GLN A 86 -19.43 4.55 12.60
N GLN A 87 -19.83 5.56 11.82
CA GLN A 87 -21.18 5.64 11.23
C GLN A 87 -21.46 4.49 10.26
N ALA A 88 -20.46 4.06 9.48
CA ALA A 88 -20.55 2.95 8.53
C ALA A 88 -20.39 1.56 9.19
N GLY A 89 -20.20 1.49 10.51
CA GLY A 89 -19.97 0.22 11.22
C GLY A 89 -18.61 -0.42 10.90
N LEU A 90 -17.61 0.40 10.60
CA LEU A 90 -16.22 0.01 10.34
C LEU A 90 -15.34 0.31 11.55
N GLY A 91 -14.36 -0.57 11.80
CA GLY A 91 -13.21 -0.25 12.64
C GLY A 91 -12.28 0.76 11.95
N PHE A 92 -11.53 1.54 12.73
CA PHE A 92 -10.58 2.51 12.16
C PHE A 92 -9.25 2.53 12.92
N LEU A 93 -8.16 2.31 12.17
CA LEU A 93 -6.79 2.42 12.62
C LEU A 93 -6.08 3.55 11.88
N HIS A 94 -5.50 4.48 12.63
CA HIS A 94 -4.69 5.54 12.07
C HIS A 94 -3.22 5.27 12.37
N LEU A 95 -2.42 5.06 11.32
CA LEU A 95 -0.99 4.78 11.39
C LEU A 95 -0.24 5.83 10.55
N PRO A 96 -0.05 7.05 11.08
CA PRO A 96 0.45 8.18 10.30
C PRO A 96 1.84 7.89 9.74
N CYS A 97 2.02 8.12 8.44
CA CYS A 97 3.28 7.97 7.74
C CYS A 97 3.47 9.16 6.80
N THR A 98 4.58 9.89 6.98
CA THR A 98 4.90 11.07 6.16
C THR A 98 4.85 10.77 4.67
N ASP A 99 4.27 11.70 3.90
CA ASP A 99 4.17 11.53 2.46
C ASP A 99 5.55 11.39 1.79
N GLY A 100 5.59 10.59 0.72
CA GLY A 100 6.82 10.18 0.05
C GLY A 100 7.73 9.24 0.87
N ARG A 101 7.32 8.84 2.09
CA ARG A 101 8.02 7.82 2.89
C ARG A 101 7.28 6.49 2.88
N ALA A 102 7.74 5.55 3.71
CA ALA A 102 7.06 4.29 3.99
C ALA A 102 6.85 4.16 5.51
N PRO A 103 5.91 3.32 5.97
CA PRO A 103 5.81 2.97 7.38
C PRO A 103 7.17 2.50 7.90
N ASP A 104 7.51 2.86 9.13
CA ASP A 104 8.72 2.37 9.77
C ASP A 104 8.57 0.89 10.19
N PRO A 105 9.62 0.22 10.68
CA PRO A 105 9.54 -1.19 11.05
C PRO A 105 8.42 -1.54 12.03
N GLU A 106 8.22 -0.71 13.07
CA GLU A 106 7.17 -0.95 14.07
C GLU A 106 5.78 -0.67 13.48
N GLY A 107 5.63 0.40 12.71
CA GLY A 107 4.39 0.74 12.03
C GLY A 107 3.95 -0.33 11.03
N LEU A 108 4.91 -0.91 10.31
CA LEU A 108 4.63 -2.03 9.40
C LEU A 108 4.21 -3.29 10.17
N ALA A 109 4.85 -3.60 11.30
CA ALA A 109 4.46 -4.71 12.16
C ALA A 109 3.05 -4.52 12.76
N VAL A 110 2.71 -3.30 13.20
CA VAL A 110 1.36 -2.95 13.66
C VAL A 110 0.33 -3.13 12.55
N ALA A 111 0.64 -2.68 11.33
CA ALA A 111 -0.25 -2.87 10.19
C ALA A 111 -0.49 -4.36 9.89
N LEU A 112 0.57 -5.18 9.83
CA LEU A 112 0.44 -6.63 9.61
C LEU A 112 -0.39 -7.30 10.70
N GLY A 113 -0.11 -7.00 11.98
CA GLY A 113 -0.88 -7.55 13.10
C GLY A 113 -2.36 -7.15 13.08
N ALA A 114 -2.68 -5.92 12.69
CA ALA A 114 -4.06 -5.48 12.52
C ALA A 114 -4.78 -6.24 11.40
N ILE A 115 -4.09 -6.52 10.30
CA ILE A 115 -4.62 -7.29 9.17
C ILE A 115 -4.87 -8.75 9.59
N GLU A 116 -3.92 -9.41 10.26
CA GLU A 116 -4.11 -10.77 10.77
C GLU A 116 -5.26 -10.86 11.77
N ALA A 117 -5.36 -9.89 12.68
CA ALA A 117 -6.44 -9.84 13.67
C ALA A 117 -7.82 -9.68 13.02
N ALA A 118 -7.94 -8.85 11.99
CA ALA A 118 -9.18 -8.71 11.22
C ALA A 118 -9.51 -9.97 10.43
N ALA A 119 -8.53 -10.51 9.69
CA ALA A 119 -8.71 -11.73 8.90
C ALA A 119 -9.11 -12.93 9.78
N GLY A 120 -8.56 -13.04 10.99
CA GLY A 120 -8.94 -14.05 11.98
C GLY A 120 -10.39 -13.97 12.46
N ARG A 121 -11.06 -12.82 12.25
CA ARG A 121 -12.50 -12.62 12.51
C ARG A 121 -13.36 -12.73 11.24
N GLY A 122 -12.76 -13.08 10.10
CA GLY A 122 -13.45 -13.10 8.81
C GLY A 122 -13.73 -11.70 8.23
N GLU A 123 -12.98 -10.69 8.67
CA GLU A 123 -13.09 -9.30 8.20
C GLU A 123 -11.86 -8.92 7.40
N ALA A 124 -12.03 -8.09 6.37
CA ALA A 124 -10.91 -7.50 5.65
C ALA A 124 -10.53 -6.10 6.16
N VAL A 125 -9.26 -5.75 6.01
CA VAL A 125 -8.77 -4.37 6.17
C VAL A 125 -8.68 -3.69 4.80
N PHE A 126 -9.15 -2.46 4.69
CA PHE A 126 -8.85 -1.57 3.58
C PHE A 126 -7.76 -0.59 4.00
N VAL A 127 -6.58 -0.68 3.37
CA VAL A 127 -5.46 0.23 3.63
C VAL A 127 -5.37 1.32 2.56
N HIS A 128 -5.18 2.58 2.97
CA HIS A 128 -4.98 3.67 2.03
C HIS A 128 -3.94 4.71 2.50
N CYS A 129 -3.50 5.51 1.54
CA CYS A 129 -2.82 6.79 1.77
C CYS A 129 -3.58 7.84 0.95
N MET A 130 -2.93 8.89 0.42
CA MET A 130 -3.62 9.79 -0.50
C MET A 130 -4.02 9.06 -1.79
N ALA A 131 -3.04 8.48 -2.47
CA ALA A 131 -3.21 7.98 -3.83
C ALA A 131 -3.24 6.44 -3.92
N GLY A 132 -3.00 5.75 -2.80
CA GLY A 132 -3.04 4.29 -2.72
C GLY A 132 -1.84 3.57 -3.33
N VAL A 133 -0.75 4.28 -3.63
CA VAL A 133 0.40 3.76 -4.39
C VAL A 133 1.63 3.53 -3.51
N GLY A 134 2.23 4.58 -2.95
CA GLY A 134 3.52 4.51 -2.24
C GLY A 134 3.46 3.79 -0.89
N ARG A 135 3.09 4.53 0.17
CA ARG A 135 2.95 4.02 1.55
C ARG A 135 2.08 2.75 1.62
N THR A 136 0.92 2.81 0.97
CA THR A 136 -0.04 1.70 0.87
C THR A 136 0.56 0.47 0.16
N GLY A 137 1.37 0.70 -0.89
CA GLY A 137 2.01 -0.38 -1.62
C GLY A 137 3.02 -1.14 -0.78
N ILE A 138 3.72 -0.48 0.14
CA ILE A 138 4.64 -1.14 1.07
C ILE A 138 3.88 -2.06 2.04
N VAL A 139 2.76 -1.60 2.62
CA VAL A 139 1.92 -2.45 3.49
C VAL A 139 1.37 -3.65 2.71
N ALA A 140 0.83 -3.41 1.51
CA ALA A 140 0.30 -4.48 0.67
C ALA A 140 1.37 -5.52 0.29
N ALA A 141 2.56 -5.06 -0.10
CA ALA A 141 3.66 -5.96 -0.44
C ALA A 141 4.18 -6.73 0.77
N ALA A 142 4.31 -6.08 1.93
CA ALA A 142 4.67 -6.75 3.18
C ALA A 142 3.67 -7.84 3.56
N TRP A 143 2.37 -7.59 3.38
CA TRP A 143 1.33 -8.59 3.60
C TRP A 143 1.51 -9.79 2.66
N LEU A 144 1.65 -9.57 1.35
CA LEU A 144 1.87 -10.67 0.38
C LEU A 144 3.07 -11.54 0.78
N LEU A 145 4.19 -10.91 1.12
CA LEU A 145 5.41 -11.59 1.58
C LEU A 145 5.18 -12.40 2.85
N ALA A 146 4.51 -11.81 3.85
CA ALA A 146 4.11 -12.50 5.09
C ALA A 146 3.17 -13.68 4.82
N GLN A 147 2.37 -13.60 3.75
CA GLN A 147 1.49 -14.66 3.29
C GLN A 147 2.16 -15.68 2.35
N GLY A 148 3.47 -15.56 2.12
CA GLY A 148 4.30 -16.54 1.40
C GLY A 148 4.50 -16.25 -0.08
N SER A 149 4.05 -15.11 -0.59
CA SER A 149 4.41 -14.67 -1.95
C SER A 149 5.91 -14.41 -2.06
N SER A 150 6.42 -14.58 -3.29
CA SER A 150 7.79 -14.22 -3.65
C SER A 150 8.03 -12.71 -3.60
N GLY A 151 9.30 -12.31 -3.46
CA GLY A 151 9.75 -10.93 -3.66
C GLY A 151 9.26 -10.38 -5.00
N GLU A 152 9.33 -11.17 -6.06
CA GLU A 152 8.93 -10.79 -7.42
C GLU A 152 7.43 -10.54 -7.55
N GLU A 153 6.59 -11.33 -6.88
CA GLU A 153 5.13 -11.10 -6.81
C GLU A 153 4.81 -9.80 -6.08
N ALA A 154 5.43 -9.59 -4.93
CA ALA A 154 5.25 -8.37 -4.13
C ALA A 154 5.72 -7.12 -4.89
N ALA A 155 6.87 -7.21 -5.57
CA ALA A 155 7.40 -6.17 -6.45
C ALA A 155 6.45 -5.84 -7.60
N ARG A 156 5.94 -6.84 -8.32
CA ARG A 156 4.98 -6.63 -9.40
C ARG A 156 3.70 -5.97 -8.91
N HIS A 157 3.18 -6.42 -7.77
CA HIS A 157 1.98 -5.83 -7.18
C HIS A 157 2.19 -4.35 -6.80
N PHE A 158 3.37 -4.00 -6.29
CA PHE A 158 3.75 -2.61 -6.04
C PHE A 158 3.82 -1.78 -7.34
N LEU A 159 4.53 -2.30 -8.35
CA LEU A 159 4.75 -1.62 -9.64
C LEU A 159 3.46 -1.44 -10.45
N ALA A 160 2.53 -2.40 -10.42
CA ALA A 160 1.27 -2.33 -11.16
C ALA A 160 0.42 -1.13 -10.76
N PHE A 161 0.37 -0.80 -9.47
CA PHE A 161 -0.34 0.37 -8.97
C PHE A 161 0.35 1.70 -9.32
N MET A 162 1.69 1.72 -9.37
CA MET A 162 2.42 2.88 -9.89
C MET A 162 2.14 3.09 -11.38
N GLU A 163 2.16 2.02 -12.17
CA GLU A 163 1.88 2.11 -13.61
C GLU A 163 0.45 2.56 -13.89
N GLY A 164 -0.54 2.05 -13.15
CA GLY A 164 -1.91 2.52 -13.26
C GLY A 164 -2.06 4.02 -12.98
N MET A 165 -1.30 4.54 -12.01
CA MET A 165 -1.27 5.98 -11.74
C MET A 165 -0.62 6.78 -12.87
N ARG A 166 0.55 6.34 -13.34
CA ARG A 166 1.27 6.96 -14.46
C ARG A 166 0.42 7.03 -15.71
N SER A 167 -0.22 5.91 -16.07
CA SER A 167 -1.12 5.82 -17.21
C SER A 167 -2.32 6.76 -17.07
N GLY A 168 -2.92 6.86 -15.87
CA GLY A 168 -4.01 7.79 -15.59
C GLY A 168 -3.60 9.26 -15.77
N GLN A 169 -2.43 9.65 -15.26
CA GLN A 169 -1.91 11.02 -15.39
C GLN A 169 -1.55 11.36 -16.84
N ALA A 170 -0.90 10.43 -17.55
CA ALA A 170 -0.57 10.60 -18.95
C ALA A 170 -1.83 10.80 -19.82
N ALA A 171 -2.92 10.10 -19.52
CA ALA A 171 -4.21 10.28 -20.19
C ALA A 171 -4.83 11.67 -19.96
N LEU A 172 -4.48 12.35 -18.87
CA LEU A 172 -4.89 13.73 -18.58
C LEU A 172 -3.93 14.78 -19.15
N GLY A 173 -2.83 14.35 -19.79
CA GLY A 173 -1.80 15.26 -20.30
C GLY A 173 -0.92 15.87 -19.20
N GLU A 174 -0.91 15.29 -17.99
CA GLU A 174 -0.03 15.72 -16.90
C GLU A 174 1.40 15.21 -17.14
N ASP A 175 2.38 16.12 -17.29
CA ASP A 175 3.80 15.75 -17.23
C ASP A 175 4.28 15.70 -15.78
N GLN A 176 4.34 14.48 -15.25
CA GLN A 176 4.83 14.18 -13.90
C GLN A 176 6.08 13.28 -13.95
N SER A 177 6.79 13.24 -15.08
CA SER A 177 8.01 12.42 -15.27
C SER A 177 9.01 12.57 -14.11
N GLY A 178 9.24 13.80 -13.66
CA GLY A 178 10.12 14.10 -12.52
C GLY A 178 9.62 13.61 -11.15
N PHE A 179 8.30 13.45 -10.96
CA PHE A 179 7.75 12.82 -9.74
C PHE A 179 8.13 11.35 -9.69
N TRP A 180 7.98 10.64 -10.81
CA TRP A 180 8.23 9.20 -10.93
C TRP A 180 9.71 8.82 -10.88
N GLU A 181 10.60 9.74 -11.27
CA GLU A 181 12.05 9.62 -11.16
C GLU A 181 12.59 10.18 -9.82
N GLY A 182 11.69 10.67 -8.97
CA GLY A 182 11.99 11.33 -7.71
C GLY A 182 12.59 10.42 -6.64
N HIS A 183 13.24 11.04 -5.66
CA HIS A 183 13.89 10.36 -4.54
C HIS A 183 12.89 9.53 -3.70
N ALA A 184 11.62 9.92 -3.65
CA ALA A 184 10.59 9.24 -2.87
C ALA A 184 10.33 7.81 -3.37
N ILE A 185 10.10 7.64 -4.68
CA ILE A 185 9.79 6.32 -5.26
C ILE A 185 11.01 5.40 -5.22
N ARG A 186 12.20 5.93 -5.51
CA ARG A 186 13.46 5.17 -5.37
C ARG A 186 13.72 4.76 -3.91
N GLY A 187 13.31 5.62 -2.97
CA GLY A 187 13.33 5.36 -1.54
C GLY A 187 12.37 4.25 -1.12
N GLN A 188 11.12 4.33 -1.52
CA GLN A 188 10.10 3.31 -1.27
C GLN A 188 10.48 1.97 -1.91
N TRP A 189 11.06 2.00 -3.11
CA TRP A 189 11.59 0.80 -3.77
C TRP A 189 12.72 0.15 -2.97
N TRP A 190 13.69 0.94 -2.48
CA TRP A 190 14.72 0.43 -1.57
C TRP A 190 14.10 -0.18 -0.31
N ILE A 191 13.13 0.49 0.31
CA ILE A 191 12.44 -0.02 1.51
C ILE A 191 11.75 -1.36 1.22
N LEU A 192 11.05 -1.48 0.09
CA LEU A 192 10.41 -2.73 -0.32
C LEU A 192 11.44 -3.87 -0.44
N GLN A 193 12.61 -3.62 -1.02
CA GLN A 193 13.68 -4.62 -1.06
C GLN A 193 14.13 -5.06 0.33
N GLN A 194 14.21 -4.13 1.30
CA GLN A 194 14.56 -4.47 2.66
C GLN A 194 13.47 -5.26 3.40
N VAL A 195 12.21 -4.92 3.21
CA VAL A 195 11.06 -5.68 3.74
C VAL A 195 11.07 -7.10 3.16
N ALA A 196 11.26 -7.24 1.85
CA ALA A 196 11.33 -8.52 1.17
C ALA A 196 12.48 -9.39 1.68
N ALA A 197 13.67 -8.81 1.86
CA ALA A 197 14.81 -9.49 2.47
C ALA A 197 14.54 -9.90 3.93
N ALA A 198 13.91 -9.04 4.72
CA ALA A 198 13.57 -9.33 6.12
C ALA A 198 12.58 -10.49 6.26
N LEU A 199 11.61 -10.58 5.36
CA LEU A 199 10.62 -11.66 5.29
C LEU A 199 11.14 -12.92 4.57
N GLY A 200 12.41 -12.93 4.15
CA GLY A 200 13.08 -14.12 3.61
C GLY A 200 12.84 -14.38 2.13
N SER A 201 12.41 -13.36 1.37
CA SER A 201 12.15 -13.43 -0.06
C SER A 201 12.74 -12.19 -0.78
N PRO A 202 14.07 -12.04 -0.82
CA PRO A 202 14.70 -10.88 -1.45
C PRO A 202 14.35 -10.79 -2.93
N ILE A 203 14.13 -9.55 -3.42
CA ILE A 203 13.78 -9.29 -4.82
C ILE A 203 15.05 -9.40 -5.67
N GLY A 204 15.11 -10.38 -6.57
CA GLY A 204 16.24 -10.60 -7.47
C GLY A 204 16.14 -9.83 -8.79
N LEU A 205 14.94 -9.40 -9.18
CA LEU A 205 14.71 -8.67 -10.43
C LEU A 205 15.10 -7.19 -10.32
N GLY A 206 15.95 -6.76 -11.26
CA GLY A 206 16.21 -5.34 -11.51
C GLY A 206 15.16 -4.77 -12.46
N PHE A 207 14.59 -3.61 -12.11
CA PHE A 207 13.75 -2.82 -13.00
C PHE A 207 14.60 -1.67 -13.53
N GLY A 208 15.00 -1.72 -14.81
CA GLY A 208 16.07 -0.88 -15.36
C GLY A 208 15.90 0.64 -15.20
N TRP A 209 14.68 1.12 -14.98
CA TRP A 209 14.38 2.53 -14.72
C TRP A 209 14.31 2.90 -13.22
N LEU A 210 14.21 1.90 -12.33
CA LEU A 210 13.97 2.08 -10.90
C LEU A 210 15.13 1.54 -10.06
N SER A 211 16.19 2.33 -9.97
CA SER A 211 17.34 2.02 -9.13
C SER A 211 17.05 2.35 -7.66
N PRO A 212 17.26 1.42 -6.71
CA PRO A 212 17.01 1.67 -5.30
C PRO A 212 17.94 2.78 -4.76
N LEU A 213 17.42 3.58 -3.83
CA LEU A 213 18.18 4.63 -3.13
C LEU A 213 17.78 4.64 -1.67
N GLN A 214 18.72 4.37 -0.75
CA GLN A 214 18.42 4.42 0.68
C GLN A 214 18.09 5.86 1.11
N PRO A 215 16.89 6.13 1.65
CA PRO A 215 16.58 7.45 2.19
C PRO A 215 17.33 7.71 3.50
N ALA A 216 17.73 8.96 3.74
CA ALA A 216 18.45 9.34 4.96
C ALA A 216 17.67 9.01 6.26
N TYR A 217 16.33 9.11 6.22
CA TYR A 217 15.45 8.79 7.35
C TYR A 217 15.35 7.28 7.64
N ALA A 218 15.76 6.40 6.71
CA ALA A 218 15.63 4.96 6.82
C ALA A 218 16.95 4.26 7.20
N ARG A 219 17.90 5.01 7.76
CA ARG A 219 19.17 4.44 8.25
C ARG A 219 18.88 3.41 9.36
N GLY A 220 19.41 2.20 9.21
CA GLY A 220 19.23 1.09 10.17
C GLY A 220 17.86 0.40 10.10
N TRP A 221 16.98 0.81 9.18
CA TRP A 221 15.68 0.15 9.02
C TRP A 221 15.79 -1.27 8.47
N ASP A 222 16.86 -1.62 7.76
CA ASP A 222 17.11 -2.99 7.32
C ASP A 222 17.24 -3.97 8.50
N GLU A 223 17.90 -3.58 9.58
CA GLU A 223 17.98 -4.35 10.82
C GLU A 223 16.68 -4.28 11.61
N GLY A 224 16.07 -3.08 11.64
CA GLY A 224 14.75 -2.87 12.24
C GLY A 224 13.70 -3.83 11.66
N TYR A 225 13.57 -3.91 10.34
CA TYR A 225 12.66 -4.83 9.67
C TYR A 225 13.01 -6.29 9.94
N ARG A 226 14.30 -6.68 9.87
CA ARG A 226 14.72 -8.06 10.18
C ARG A 226 14.29 -8.50 11.58
N ARG A 227 14.35 -7.60 12.56
CA ARG A 227 13.96 -7.88 13.95
C ARG A 227 12.44 -7.88 14.12
N THR A 228 11.78 -6.82 13.69
CA THR A 228 10.33 -6.59 13.93
C THR A 228 9.46 -7.54 13.10
N LEU A 229 9.85 -7.83 11.87
CA LEU A 229 9.08 -8.69 10.96
C LEU A 229 9.40 -10.18 11.13
N ALA A 230 10.32 -10.55 12.03
CA ALA A 230 10.69 -11.94 12.30
C ALA A 230 9.49 -12.86 12.60
N PRO A 231 8.42 -12.44 13.32
CA PRO A 231 7.24 -13.28 13.53
C PRO A 231 6.51 -13.69 12.25
N TRP A 232 6.57 -12.87 11.20
CA TRP A 232 5.94 -13.12 9.89
C TRP A 232 6.89 -13.78 8.89
N ARG A 233 8.17 -13.94 9.24
CA ARG A 233 9.12 -14.63 8.39
C ARG A 233 8.78 -16.11 8.36
N ARG A 234 8.15 -16.55 7.27
CA ARG A 234 7.91 -17.98 7.06
C ARG A 234 9.24 -18.69 6.90
N SER A 235 9.43 -19.78 7.65
CA SER A 235 10.50 -20.74 7.34
C SER A 235 10.25 -21.19 5.91
N GLN A 236 11.24 -21.07 5.01
CA GLN A 236 11.15 -21.72 3.71
C GLN A 236 11.01 -23.22 3.97
N ARG A 237 9.78 -23.73 4.00
CA ARG A 237 9.52 -25.16 3.94
C ARG A 237 9.82 -25.51 2.49
N GLY A 238 10.94 -26.21 2.31
CA GLY A 238 11.43 -26.68 1.01
C GLY A 238 10.51 -27.67 0.34
#